data_AF-A0A4U7DUD7-F1
#
_entry.id   AF-A0A4U7DUD7-F1
#
_cell.length_a   1.000
_cell.length_b   1.000
_cell.length_c   1.000
_cell.angle_alpha   90.00
_cell.angle_beta   90.00
_cell.angle_gamma   90.00
#
_symmetry.space_group_name_H-M   'P 1'
#
loop_
_entity.id
_entity.type
_entity.pdbx_description
1 polymer ?
#
loop_
_entity_poly.entity_id
_entity_poly.type
_entity_poly.pdbx_seq_one_letter_code
_entity_poly.pdbx_strand_id
1 'polypeptide(L)'
;MTEDTSDLLEALDLTEYEREALETLLVLGKTSAPDLSEATGIPKARIYGVLDELGNAGYIKIIPGRPKMYQPKPPAEILDRAIETRRQAFETYQDSIEDIRTDFIETLQPLYDSASSEVSPTENLFAVVDVGDPSEEETRRLYREATTHVDIITKSFEYLDTVEPTLTQALEDGCTIRILFLHPKHLSRANQQVQREIVEHIHEAYPSIETRFSDKRLPWRGTISDPSMEYDQGAAVLLVEEKDIPLHKRQAAVTDNGSFVAGLERYFDLTWTYESTETYPGDL
;
A
#
# COMPACT_ATOMS: atom_id res chain seq x y z
N MET A 1 14.92 -10.71 24.81
CA MET A 1 14.98 -9.92 23.57
C MET A 1 15.32 -8.51 23.99
N THR A 2 16.59 -8.20 24.21
CA THR A 2 17.05 -6.81 24.24
C THR A 2 17.13 -6.41 22.78
N GLU A 3 16.11 -5.70 22.30
CA GLU A 3 16.25 -4.96 21.03
C GLU A 3 17.50 -4.08 21.16
N ASP A 4 18.33 -4.08 20.12
CA ASP A 4 19.53 -3.25 20.11
C ASP A 4 19.08 -1.79 20.14
N THR A 5 19.57 -0.99 21.10
CA THR A 5 19.18 0.43 21.26
C THR A 5 19.34 1.22 19.95
N SER A 6 20.27 0.78 19.09
CA SER A 6 20.49 1.29 17.74
C SER A 6 19.25 1.16 16.86
N ASP A 7 18.59 -0.01 16.84
CA ASP A 7 17.43 -0.29 15.99
C ASP A 7 16.25 0.63 16.35
N LEU A 8 16.07 0.92 17.64
CA LEU A 8 15.00 1.81 18.13
C LEU A 8 15.21 3.27 17.70
N LEU A 9 16.47 3.72 17.60
CA LEU A 9 16.80 5.07 17.19
C LEU A 9 16.82 5.25 15.67
N GLU A 10 16.99 4.17 14.89
CA GLU A 10 16.89 4.21 13.43
C GLU A 10 15.49 4.65 12.95
N ALA A 11 14.45 4.35 13.72
CA ALA A 11 13.08 4.77 13.41
C ALA A 11 12.85 6.29 13.45
N LEU A 12 13.77 7.08 14.02
CA LEU A 12 13.63 8.53 14.22
C LEU A 12 14.15 9.39 13.05
N ASP A 13 14.62 8.77 11.96
CA ASP A 13 15.15 9.46 10.76
C ASP A 13 16.27 10.48 11.08
N LEU A 14 17.09 10.14 12.09
CA LEU A 14 18.23 10.95 12.53
C LEU A 14 19.49 10.59 11.74
N THR A 15 20.33 11.61 11.47
CA THR A 15 21.69 11.39 10.96
C THR A 15 22.53 10.62 11.98
N GLU A 16 23.63 10.02 11.52
CA GLU A 16 24.53 9.22 12.36
C GLU A 16 25.03 9.99 13.60
N TYR A 17 25.44 11.25 13.42
CA TYR A 17 25.91 12.08 14.53
C TYR A 17 24.79 12.51 15.49
N GLU A 18 23.58 12.80 14.98
CA GLU A 18 22.44 13.11 15.83
C GLU A 18 22.02 11.91 16.66
N ARG A 19 22.02 10.73 16.06
CA ARG A 19 21.70 9.46 16.72
C ARG A 19 22.67 9.19 17.87
N GLU A 20 23.97 9.22 17.58
CA GLU A 20 25.02 8.97 18.55
C GLU A 20 25.01 10.02 19.69
N ALA A 21 24.79 11.28 19.36
CA ALA A 21 24.66 12.35 20.35
C ALA A 21 23.42 12.18 21.25
N LEU A 22 22.27 11.83 20.66
CA LEU A 22 21.03 11.62 21.40
C LEU A 22 21.09 10.38 22.29
N GLU A 23 21.63 9.27 21.79
CA GLU A 23 21.85 8.04 22.55
C GLU A 23 22.73 8.31 23.77
N THR A 24 23.88 8.96 23.54
CA THR A 24 24.82 9.29 24.60
C THR A 24 24.21 10.27 25.61
N LEU A 25 23.38 11.23 25.16
CA LEU A 25 22.63 12.12 26.04
C LEU A 25 21.61 11.37 26.89
N LEU A 26 20.91 10.38 26.35
CA LEU A 26 19.96 9.54 27.10
C LEU A 26 20.65 8.76 28.22
N VAL A 27 21.91 8.37 28.02
CA VAL A 27 22.74 7.68 29.03
C VAL A 27 23.29 8.67 30.07
N LEU A 28 23.89 9.78 29.63
CA LEU A 28 24.57 10.74 30.52
C LEU A 28 23.60 11.71 31.23
N GLY A 29 22.40 11.89 30.68
CA GLY A 29 21.42 12.88 31.12
C GLY A 29 21.86 14.30 30.77
N LYS A 30 22.08 15.15 31.80
CA LYS A 30 22.42 16.56 31.60
C LYS A 30 23.92 16.75 31.51
N THR A 31 24.42 17.23 30.37
CA THR A 31 25.85 17.43 30.12
C THR A 31 26.14 18.71 29.32
N SER A 32 27.42 19.05 29.15
CA SER A 32 27.86 20.17 28.31
C SER A 32 28.28 19.68 26.91
N ALA A 33 28.26 20.55 25.91
CA ALA A 33 28.69 20.18 24.55
C ALA A 33 30.16 19.69 24.47
N PRO A 34 31.13 20.30 25.19
CA PRO A 34 32.50 19.75 25.24
C PRO A 34 32.58 18.34 25.83
N ASP A 35 31.85 18.06 26.90
CA ASP A 35 31.88 16.74 27.56
C ASP A 35 31.20 15.70 26.68
N LEU A 36 30.11 16.07 26.02
CA LEU A 36 29.43 15.20 25.06
C LEU A 36 30.33 14.87 23.87
N SER A 37 31.04 15.86 23.33
CA SER A 37 32.00 15.67 22.23
C SER A 37 33.14 14.73 22.61
N GLU A 38 33.58 14.75 23.87
CA GLU A 38 34.58 13.81 24.37
C GLU A 38 34.02 12.39 24.52
N ALA A 39 32.76 12.26 24.94
CA ALA A 39 32.08 10.98 25.10
C ALA A 39 31.72 10.30 23.76
N THR A 40 31.29 11.07 22.76
CA THR A 40 30.90 10.55 21.43
C THR A 40 32.03 10.52 20.42
N GLY A 41 33.13 11.26 20.65
CA GLY A 41 34.17 11.45 19.63
C GLY A 41 33.76 12.37 18.46
N ILE A 42 32.52 12.86 18.44
CA ILE A 42 32.07 13.85 17.45
C ILE A 42 32.88 15.14 17.65
N PRO A 43 33.51 15.71 16.60
CA PRO A 43 34.33 16.90 16.73
C PRO A 43 33.56 18.09 17.34
N LYS A 44 34.22 18.86 18.21
CA LYS A 44 33.63 20.06 18.84
C LYS A 44 33.03 21.06 17.85
N ALA A 45 33.58 21.16 16.64
CA ALA A 45 33.04 22.04 15.60
C ALA A 45 31.67 21.58 15.08
N ARG A 46 31.36 20.27 15.17
CA ARG A 46 30.11 19.68 14.70
C ARG A 46 29.07 19.47 15.80
N ILE A 47 29.50 19.16 17.03
CA ILE A 47 28.57 18.82 18.12
C ILE A 47 27.56 19.94 18.40
N TYR A 48 27.95 21.21 18.23
CA TYR A 48 27.01 22.33 18.44
C TYR A 48 25.89 22.35 17.41
N GLY A 49 26.19 22.08 16.13
CA GLY A 49 25.17 21.99 15.07
C GLY A 49 24.22 20.84 15.32
N VAL A 50 24.75 19.67 15.66
CA VAL A 50 23.96 18.49 16.03
C VAL A 50 23.03 18.77 17.21
N LEU A 51 23.51 19.44 18.25
CA LEU A 51 22.70 19.80 19.41
C LEU A 51 21.65 20.86 19.10
N ASP A 52 21.92 21.78 18.17
CA ASP A 52 20.94 22.75 17.69
C ASP A 52 19.85 22.06 16.86
N GLU A 53 20.21 21.10 15.99
CA GLU A 53 19.25 20.29 15.21
C GLU A 53 18.36 19.44 16.12
N LEU A 54 18.93 18.69 17.06
CA LEU A 54 18.18 17.94 18.08
C LEU A 54 17.31 18.85 18.96
N GLY A 55 17.77 20.08 19.23
CA GLY A 55 17.03 21.09 19.97
C GLY A 55 15.82 21.61 19.19
N ASN A 56 16.00 21.90 17.89
CA ASN A 56 14.95 22.36 16.99
C ASN A 56 13.90 21.29 16.71
N ALA A 57 14.33 20.03 16.55
CA ALA A 57 13.44 18.87 16.50
C ALA A 57 12.72 18.63 17.85
N GLY A 58 13.17 19.29 18.91
CA GLY A 58 12.55 19.23 20.23
C GLY A 58 12.86 17.95 20.98
N TYR A 59 13.91 17.21 20.63
CA TYR A 59 14.33 15.98 21.31
C TYR A 59 15.13 16.27 22.59
N ILE A 60 15.74 17.45 22.66
CA ILE A 60 16.52 17.87 23.82
C ILE A 60 16.07 19.25 24.35
N LYS A 61 16.45 19.56 25.59
CA LYS A 61 16.30 20.87 26.23
C LYS A 61 17.67 21.53 26.32
N ILE A 62 17.78 22.73 25.75
CA ILE A 62 18.98 23.57 25.88
C ILE A 62 18.80 24.47 27.10
N ILE A 63 19.64 24.28 28.11
CA ILE A 63 19.60 25.00 29.37
C ILE A 63 20.66 26.11 29.33
N PRO A 64 20.25 27.40 29.38
CA PRO A 64 21.18 28.51 29.33
C PRO A 64 22.09 28.53 30.57
N GLY A 65 23.35 28.90 30.37
CA GLY A 65 24.37 28.93 31.41
C GLY A 65 25.77 29.15 30.86
N ARG A 66 26.78 29.16 31.74
CA ARG A 66 28.20 29.14 31.39
C ARG A 66 28.89 28.00 32.14
N PRO A 67 29.12 26.83 31.49
CA PRO A 67 28.77 26.51 30.11
C PRO A 67 27.25 26.29 29.88
N LYS A 68 26.80 26.35 28.62
CA LYS A 68 25.45 25.89 28.22
C LYS A 68 25.35 24.39 28.47
N MET A 69 24.19 23.92 28.94
CA MET A 69 23.93 22.51 29.22
C MET A 69 22.83 21.99 28.33
N TYR A 70 22.89 20.70 28.03
CA TYR A 70 21.97 19.99 27.15
C TYR A 70 21.44 18.78 27.91
N GLN A 71 20.15 18.52 27.78
CA GLN A 71 19.48 17.42 28.47
C GLN A 71 18.47 16.77 27.53
N PRO A 72 18.43 15.43 27.41
CA PRO A 72 17.39 14.77 26.63
C PRO A 72 16.02 15.00 27.26
N LYS A 73 14.99 15.04 26.42
CA LYS A 73 13.61 14.91 26.91
C LYS A 73 13.30 13.43 27.24
N PRO A 74 12.23 13.16 28.01
CA PRO A 74 11.77 11.80 28.23
C PRO A 74 11.52 11.07 26.90
N PRO A 75 11.83 9.76 26.77
CA PRO A 75 11.65 9.01 25.53
C PRO A 75 10.24 9.13 24.92
N ALA A 76 9.19 9.09 25.75
CA ALA A 76 7.82 9.29 25.28
C ALA A 76 7.62 10.67 24.61
N GLU A 77 8.15 11.75 25.18
CA GLU A 77 8.08 13.09 24.57
C GLU A 77 8.88 13.16 23.26
N ILE A 78 10.00 12.43 23.15
CA ILE A 78 10.80 12.37 21.92
C ILE A 78 9.98 11.69 20.81
N LEU A 79 9.34 10.56 21.11
CA LEU A 79 8.48 9.84 20.16
C LEU A 79 7.29 10.71 19.72
N ASP A 80 6.60 11.34 20.65
CA ASP A 80 5.50 12.25 20.35
C ASP A 80 5.95 13.40 19.43
N ARG A 81 7.15 13.95 19.66
CA ARG A 81 7.72 15.00 18.79
C ARG A 81 8.04 14.46 17.40
N ALA A 82 8.66 13.28 17.30
CA ALA A 82 9.01 12.68 16.01
C ALA A 82 7.78 12.48 15.12
N ILE A 83 6.70 11.93 15.70
CA ILE A 83 5.43 11.73 15.01
C ILE A 83 4.85 13.07 14.53
N GLU A 84 4.79 14.06 15.42
CA GLU A 84 4.24 15.38 15.10
C GLU A 84 5.03 16.10 14.00
N THR A 85 6.37 16.08 14.09
CA THR A 85 7.25 16.66 13.08
C THR A 85 7.03 16.01 11.71
N ARG A 86 6.94 14.68 11.68
CA ARG A 86 6.70 13.95 10.42
C ARG A 86 5.32 14.27 9.84
N ARG A 87 4.29 14.34 10.69
CA ARG A 87 2.93 14.72 10.26
C ARG A 87 2.91 16.11 9.62
N GLN A 88 3.48 17.11 10.30
CA GLN A 88 3.53 18.48 9.79
C GLN A 88 4.31 18.59 8.47
N ALA A 89 5.43 17.86 8.35
CA ALA A 89 6.21 17.82 7.12
C ALA A 89 5.39 17.21 5.96
N PHE A 90 4.62 16.16 6.24
CA PHE A 90 3.74 15.53 5.25
C PHE A 90 2.59 16.47 4.84
N GLU A 91 1.92 17.10 5.81
CA GLU A 91 0.85 18.09 5.55
C GLU A 91 1.39 19.25 4.68
N THR A 92 2.55 19.81 5.03
CA THR A 92 3.19 20.88 4.25
C THR A 92 3.54 20.44 2.83
N TYR A 93 4.02 19.19 2.67
CA TYR A 93 4.29 18.64 1.36
C TYR A 93 3.01 18.48 0.53
N GLN A 94 1.94 17.95 1.12
CA GLN A 94 0.64 17.83 0.46
C GLN A 94 0.13 19.20 0.01
N ASP A 95 0.14 20.20 0.89
CA ASP A 95 -0.26 21.57 0.56
C ASP A 95 0.56 22.12 -0.60
N SER A 96 1.88 21.89 -0.63
CA SER A 96 2.74 22.34 -1.73
C SER A 96 2.43 21.69 -3.08
N ILE A 97 1.93 20.45 -3.07
CA ILE A 97 1.49 19.74 -4.29
C ILE A 97 0.12 20.25 -4.73
N GLU A 98 -0.80 20.50 -3.79
CA GLU A 98 -2.12 21.06 -4.08
C GLU A 98 -2.02 22.49 -4.63
N ASP A 99 -1.13 23.32 -4.08
CA ASP A 99 -0.89 24.69 -4.53
C ASP A 99 -0.50 24.77 -6.02
N ILE A 100 0.20 23.77 -6.54
CA ILE A 100 0.62 23.72 -7.94
C ILE A 100 -0.36 22.94 -8.84
N ARG A 101 -1.36 22.24 -8.28
CA ARG A 101 -2.21 21.30 -9.02
C ARG A 101 -2.85 21.93 -10.26
N THR A 102 -3.48 23.08 -10.09
CA THR A 102 -4.21 23.77 -11.18
C THR A 102 -3.25 24.17 -12.29
N ASP A 103 -2.19 24.92 -11.96
CA ASP A 103 -1.20 25.39 -12.93
C ASP A 103 -0.50 24.23 -13.64
N PHE A 104 -0.21 23.14 -12.92
CA PHE A 104 0.40 21.93 -13.46
C PHE A 104 -0.50 21.27 -14.51
N ILE A 105 -1.79 21.08 -14.20
CA ILE A 105 -2.76 20.49 -15.13
C ILE A 105 -2.96 21.41 -16.33
N GLU A 106 -3.22 22.71 -16.12
CA GLU A 106 -3.46 23.66 -17.21
C GLU A 106 -2.27 23.79 -18.16
N THR A 107 -1.04 23.66 -17.65
CA THR A 107 0.18 23.75 -18.44
C THR A 107 0.51 22.45 -19.16
N LEU A 108 0.37 21.30 -18.49
CA LEU A 108 0.88 20.02 -19.01
C LEU A 108 -0.17 19.15 -19.68
N GLN A 109 -1.47 19.27 -19.33
CA GLN A 109 -2.53 18.51 -19.99
C GLN A 109 -2.59 18.76 -21.50
N PRO A 110 -2.51 20.01 -22.01
CA PRO A 110 -2.52 20.23 -23.46
C PRO A 110 -1.30 19.63 -24.17
N LEU A 111 -0.14 19.61 -23.51
CA LEU A 111 1.07 18.97 -24.04
C LEU A 111 0.89 17.45 -24.11
N TYR A 112 0.33 16.84 -23.06
CA TYR A 112 -0.01 15.42 -23.03
C TYR A 112 -1.01 15.06 -24.13
N ASP A 113 -2.09 15.83 -24.29
CA ASP A 113 -3.11 15.58 -25.31
C ASP A 113 -2.53 15.67 -26.71
N SER A 114 -1.66 16.66 -26.96
CA SER A 114 -0.99 16.84 -28.27
C SER A 114 0.00 15.72 -28.60
N ALA A 115 0.75 15.24 -27.59
CA ALA A 115 1.67 14.12 -27.77
C ALA A 115 0.92 12.80 -27.96
N SER A 116 -0.21 12.63 -27.27
CA SER A 116 -1.03 11.41 -27.35
C SER A 116 -1.83 11.33 -28.64
N SER A 117 -2.09 12.46 -29.32
CA SER A 117 -2.81 12.49 -30.60
C SER A 117 -1.95 12.19 -31.83
N GLU A 118 -0.61 12.23 -31.72
CA GLU A 118 0.31 11.76 -32.77
C GLU A 118 0.63 10.25 -32.69
N VAL A 119 0.32 9.60 -31.56
CA VAL A 119 0.31 8.15 -31.45
C VAL A 119 -1.04 7.67 -32.00
N SER A 120 -1.00 6.84 -33.06
CA SER A 120 -2.14 6.15 -33.68
C SER A 120 -3.30 5.83 -32.69
N PRO A 121 -4.59 5.94 -33.10
CA PRO A 121 -5.80 5.76 -32.27
C PRO A 121 -6.04 4.31 -31.84
N THR A 122 -4.98 3.58 -31.55
CA THR A 122 -5.05 2.42 -30.68
C THR A 122 -5.22 3.01 -29.29
N GLU A 123 -6.48 3.19 -28.87
CA GLU A 123 -6.82 3.20 -27.45
C GLU A 123 -5.94 2.14 -26.79
N ASN A 124 -5.12 2.54 -25.80
CA ASN A 124 -4.23 1.60 -25.12
C ASN A 124 -5.12 0.53 -24.49
N LEU A 125 -5.24 -0.61 -25.18
CA LEU A 125 -6.17 -1.68 -24.85
C LEU A 125 -5.90 -2.21 -23.42
N PHE A 126 -4.65 -2.08 -22.97
CA PHE A 126 -4.20 -2.33 -21.62
C PHE A 126 -2.97 -1.47 -21.27
N ALA A 127 -2.89 -1.04 -20.02
CA ALA A 127 -1.65 -0.64 -19.37
C ALA A 127 -1.03 -1.87 -18.66
N VAL A 128 0.29 -1.90 -18.55
CA VAL A 128 1.02 -3.02 -17.94
C VAL A 128 1.67 -2.55 -16.66
N VAL A 129 1.41 -3.24 -15.56
CA VAL A 129 1.98 -2.95 -14.23
C VAL A 129 2.65 -4.20 -13.67
N ASP A 130 3.67 -4.03 -12.83
CA ASP A 130 4.32 -5.15 -12.17
C ASP A 130 3.42 -5.75 -11.07
N VAL A 131 3.48 -7.06 -10.90
CA VAL A 131 2.74 -7.77 -9.84
C VAL A 131 3.36 -7.53 -8.47
N GLY A 132 2.51 -7.22 -7.49
CA GLY A 132 2.86 -6.76 -6.14
C GLY A 132 2.16 -5.44 -5.85
N ASP A 133 2.83 -4.54 -5.13
CA ASP A 133 2.30 -3.23 -4.74
C ASP A 133 1.63 -2.45 -5.89
N PRO A 134 2.17 -2.40 -7.13
CA PRO A 134 1.50 -1.68 -8.22
C PRO A 134 0.16 -2.31 -8.60
N SER A 135 0.10 -3.62 -8.83
CA SER A 135 -1.16 -4.32 -9.15
C SER A 135 -2.17 -4.31 -8.00
N GLU A 136 -1.69 -4.29 -6.76
CA GLU A 136 -2.53 -4.19 -5.57
C GLU A 136 -3.11 -2.77 -5.43
N GLU A 137 -2.34 -1.73 -5.77
CA GLU A 137 -2.86 -0.36 -5.84
C GLU A 137 -3.92 -0.20 -6.93
N GLU A 138 -3.72 -0.80 -8.09
CA GLU A 138 -4.73 -0.84 -9.16
C GLU A 138 -6.01 -1.55 -8.68
N THR A 139 -5.87 -2.65 -7.93
CA THR A 139 -7.01 -3.35 -7.31
C THR A 139 -7.75 -2.44 -6.31
N ARG A 140 -7.00 -1.72 -5.45
CA ARG A 140 -7.58 -0.75 -4.51
C ARG A 140 -8.27 0.41 -5.23
N ARG A 141 -7.71 0.89 -6.35
CA ARG A 141 -8.34 1.91 -7.19
C ARG A 141 -9.70 1.43 -7.67
N LEU A 142 -9.77 0.21 -8.24
CA LEU A 142 -11.04 -0.37 -8.70
C LEU A 142 -12.08 -0.42 -7.58
N TYR A 143 -11.71 -0.86 -6.38
CA TYR A 143 -12.64 -0.87 -5.24
C TYR A 143 -13.11 0.53 -4.84
N ARG A 144 -12.23 1.54 -4.86
CA ARG A 144 -12.58 2.94 -4.52
C ARG A 144 -13.50 3.59 -5.55
N GLU A 145 -13.41 3.18 -6.81
CA GLU A 145 -14.17 3.76 -7.93
C GLU A 145 -15.45 2.98 -8.25
N ALA A 146 -15.59 1.75 -7.75
CA ALA A 146 -16.75 0.90 -7.98
C ALA A 146 -18.03 1.49 -7.39
N THR A 147 -19.10 1.46 -8.19
CA THR A 147 -20.41 2.04 -7.84
C THR A 147 -21.54 1.02 -7.84
N THR A 148 -21.42 -0.07 -8.59
CA THR A 148 -22.48 -1.07 -8.75
C THR A 148 -22.04 -2.45 -8.29
N HIS A 149 -20.96 -2.99 -8.85
CA HIS A 149 -20.51 -4.33 -8.55
C HIS A 149 -19.03 -4.56 -8.87
N VAL A 150 -18.45 -5.52 -8.15
CA VAL A 150 -17.06 -5.95 -8.26
C VAL A 150 -17.00 -7.48 -8.27
N ASP A 151 -16.33 -8.03 -9.28
CA ASP A 151 -16.17 -9.46 -9.48
C ASP A 151 -14.70 -9.85 -9.43
N ILE A 152 -14.36 -10.72 -8.47
CA ILE A 152 -12.98 -11.08 -8.14
C ILE A 152 -12.72 -12.52 -8.54
N ILE A 153 -11.71 -12.76 -9.36
CA ILE A 153 -11.22 -14.09 -9.73
C ILE A 153 -9.88 -14.33 -9.06
N THR A 154 -9.82 -15.29 -8.14
CA THR A 154 -8.62 -15.50 -7.32
C THR A 154 -8.31 -16.98 -7.09
N LYS A 155 -7.08 -17.27 -6.65
CA LYS A 155 -6.73 -18.61 -6.17
C LYS A 155 -7.02 -18.70 -4.68
N SER A 156 -6.04 -18.38 -3.85
CA SER A 156 -6.13 -18.36 -2.39
C SER A 156 -6.51 -16.99 -1.83
N PHE A 157 -6.38 -15.92 -2.62
CA PHE A 157 -6.56 -14.52 -2.20
C PHE A 157 -5.59 -14.05 -1.10
N GLU A 158 -4.33 -14.52 -1.16
CA GLU A 158 -3.25 -14.20 -0.20
C GLU A 158 -2.99 -12.71 0.08
N TYR A 159 -3.42 -11.82 -0.82
CA TYR A 159 -3.25 -10.37 -0.71
C TYR A 159 -4.49 -9.66 -0.12
N LEU A 160 -5.44 -10.40 0.47
CA LEU A 160 -6.66 -9.84 1.03
C LEU A 160 -6.35 -8.72 2.03
N ASP A 161 -5.47 -8.96 3.01
CA ASP A 161 -5.11 -7.99 4.05
C ASP A 161 -4.70 -6.62 3.46
N THR A 162 -4.02 -6.63 2.30
CA THR A 162 -3.53 -5.41 1.64
C THR A 162 -4.64 -4.59 0.96
N VAL A 163 -5.75 -5.24 0.57
CA VAL A 163 -6.85 -4.61 -0.18
C VAL A 163 -8.17 -4.57 0.59
N GLU A 164 -8.24 -5.28 1.72
CA GLU A 164 -9.42 -5.42 2.56
C GLU A 164 -10.00 -4.07 3.02
N PRO A 165 -9.20 -3.08 3.48
CA PRO A 165 -9.78 -1.79 3.89
C PRO A 165 -10.59 -1.11 2.79
N THR A 166 -10.13 -1.18 1.54
CA THR A 166 -10.85 -0.63 0.39
C THR A 166 -12.00 -1.52 -0.08
N LEU A 167 -11.90 -2.84 0.07
CA LEU A 167 -12.99 -3.78 -0.19
C LEU A 167 -14.18 -3.50 0.76
N THR A 168 -13.88 -3.28 2.04
CA THR A 168 -14.86 -2.94 3.06
C THR A 168 -15.54 -1.61 2.75
N GLN A 169 -14.78 -0.59 2.38
CA GLN A 169 -15.35 0.70 1.96
C GLN A 169 -16.30 0.54 0.77
N ALA A 170 -15.93 -0.23 -0.25
CA ALA A 170 -16.79 -0.48 -1.41
C ALA A 170 -18.12 -1.14 -1.02
N LEU A 171 -18.10 -2.10 -0.09
CA LEU A 171 -19.32 -2.72 0.45
C LEU A 171 -20.18 -1.72 1.23
N GLU A 172 -19.56 -0.88 2.06
CA GLU A 172 -20.26 0.17 2.81
C GLU A 172 -20.91 1.20 1.90
N ASP A 173 -20.29 1.49 0.74
CA ASP A 173 -20.81 2.36 -0.30
C ASP A 173 -21.92 1.70 -1.15
N GLY A 174 -22.25 0.43 -0.88
CA GLY A 174 -23.37 -0.31 -1.48
C GLY A 174 -23.00 -1.12 -2.72
N CYS A 175 -21.71 -1.31 -2.99
CA CYS A 175 -21.24 -2.15 -4.09
C CYS A 175 -21.53 -3.64 -3.83
N THR A 176 -21.99 -4.37 -4.85
CA THR A 176 -22.17 -5.83 -4.75
C THR A 176 -20.86 -6.55 -5.09
N ILE A 177 -20.40 -7.45 -4.23
CA ILE A 177 -19.12 -8.15 -4.44
C ILE A 177 -19.34 -9.65 -4.59
N ARG A 178 -18.78 -10.24 -5.65
CA ARG A 178 -18.73 -11.70 -5.86
C ARG A 178 -17.27 -12.15 -5.97
N ILE A 179 -16.93 -13.26 -5.31
CA ILE A 179 -15.56 -13.82 -5.33
C ILE A 179 -15.57 -15.25 -5.85
N LEU A 180 -14.92 -15.46 -6.99
CA LEU A 180 -14.68 -16.75 -7.59
C LEU A 180 -13.28 -17.25 -7.25
N PHE A 181 -13.21 -18.17 -6.30
CA PHE A 181 -11.99 -18.87 -5.90
C PHE A 181 -11.68 -20.04 -6.83
N LEU A 182 -10.40 -20.37 -7.01
CA LEU A 182 -10.00 -21.65 -7.59
C LEU A 182 -10.32 -22.77 -6.60
N HIS A 183 -11.01 -23.83 -7.04
CA HIS A 183 -11.33 -24.93 -6.13
C HIS A 183 -10.07 -25.55 -5.48
N PRO A 184 -10.10 -25.82 -4.15
CA PRO A 184 -8.99 -26.39 -3.37
C PRO A 184 -8.27 -27.59 -4.00
N LYS A 185 -8.97 -28.42 -4.79
CA LYS A 185 -8.40 -29.60 -5.47
C LYS A 185 -7.28 -29.25 -6.45
N HIS A 186 -7.24 -28.00 -6.94
CA HIS A 186 -6.20 -27.50 -7.85
C HIS A 186 -5.10 -26.72 -7.12
N LEU A 187 -5.19 -26.57 -5.80
CA LEU A 187 -4.21 -25.85 -4.98
C LEU A 187 -3.17 -26.79 -4.35
N SER A 188 -2.02 -26.21 -4.01
CA SER A 188 -1.04 -26.88 -3.14
C SER A 188 -1.63 -27.01 -1.72
N ARG A 189 -1.11 -27.94 -0.90
CA ARG A 189 -1.57 -28.08 0.50
C ARG A 189 -1.42 -26.79 1.32
N ALA A 190 -0.33 -26.04 1.10
CA ALA A 190 -0.12 -24.76 1.77
C ALA A 190 -1.19 -23.74 1.37
N ASN A 191 -1.47 -23.61 0.07
CA ASN A 191 -2.48 -22.66 -0.42
C ASN A 191 -3.91 -23.08 -0.08
N GLN A 192 -4.19 -24.38 0.11
CA GLN A 192 -5.48 -24.85 0.62
C GLN A 192 -5.75 -24.33 2.03
N GLN A 193 -4.73 -24.37 2.90
CA GLN A 193 -4.87 -23.84 4.26
C GLN A 193 -5.12 -22.34 4.24
N VAL A 194 -4.29 -21.58 3.51
CA VAL A 194 -4.45 -20.12 3.40
C VAL A 194 -5.81 -19.75 2.84
N GLN A 195 -6.25 -20.43 1.77
CA GLN A 195 -7.57 -20.16 1.19
C GLN A 195 -8.70 -20.46 2.17
N ARG A 196 -8.60 -21.53 2.98
CA ARG A 196 -9.63 -21.86 3.96
C ARG A 196 -9.77 -20.74 5.00
N GLU A 197 -8.66 -20.32 5.58
CA GLU A 197 -8.62 -19.25 6.59
C GLU A 197 -9.22 -17.94 6.02
N ILE A 198 -8.90 -17.60 4.78
CA ILE A 198 -9.44 -16.42 4.10
C ILE A 198 -10.94 -16.56 3.81
N VAL A 199 -11.41 -17.72 3.35
CA VAL A 199 -12.84 -17.93 3.08
C VAL A 199 -13.65 -17.87 4.38
N GLU A 200 -13.17 -18.51 5.44
CA GLU A 200 -13.79 -18.46 6.77
C GLU A 200 -13.90 -17.00 7.25
N HIS A 201 -12.81 -16.24 7.15
CA HIS A 201 -12.82 -14.81 7.48
C HIS A 201 -13.82 -14.00 6.64
N ILE A 202 -13.87 -14.22 5.32
CA ILE A 202 -14.83 -13.53 4.44
C ILE A 202 -16.27 -13.86 4.81
N HIS A 203 -16.59 -15.13 5.08
CA HIS A 203 -17.94 -15.55 5.47
C HIS A 203 -18.36 -15.00 6.83
N GLU A 204 -17.43 -14.84 7.77
CA GLU A 204 -17.69 -14.29 9.09
C GLU A 204 -17.82 -12.76 9.06
N ALA A 205 -16.88 -12.07 8.41
CA ALA A 205 -16.80 -10.61 8.41
C ALA A 205 -17.75 -9.96 7.38
N TYR A 206 -17.96 -10.60 6.22
CA TYR A 206 -18.67 -10.02 5.09
C TYR A 206 -19.75 -10.99 4.53
N PRO A 207 -20.83 -11.25 5.28
CA PRO A 207 -21.85 -12.22 4.89
C PRO A 207 -22.64 -11.85 3.63
N SER A 208 -22.53 -10.60 3.16
CA SER A 208 -23.12 -10.15 1.90
C SER A 208 -22.26 -10.46 0.67
N ILE A 209 -20.98 -10.83 0.85
CA ILE A 209 -20.13 -11.25 -0.27
C ILE A 209 -20.53 -12.66 -0.67
N GLU A 210 -20.89 -12.83 -1.94
CA GLU A 210 -21.11 -14.16 -2.48
C GLU A 210 -19.77 -14.78 -2.88
N THR A 211 -19.55 -16.04 -2.50
CA THR A 211 -18.34 -16.78 -2.88
C THR A 211 -18.69 -18.05 -3.63
N ARG A 212 -17.92 -18.38 -4.67
CA ARG A 212 -18.00 -19.68 -5.35
C ARG A 212 -16.61 -20.23 -5.66
N PHE A 213 -16.54 -21.54 -5.92
CA PHE A 213 -15.30 -22.27 -6.16
C PHE A 213 -15.32 -22.90 -7.56
N SER A 214 -14.48 -22.38 -8.46
CA SER A 214 -14.38 -22.86 -9.84
C SER A 214 -13.83 -24.28 -9.91
N ASP A 215 -14.61 -25.18 -10.51
CA ASP A 215 -14.25 -26.57 -10.72
C ASP A 215 -13.13 -26.76 -11.74
N LYS A 216 -12.98 -25.79 -12.64
CA LYS A 216 -11.95 -25.75 -13.68
C LYS A 216 -10.75 -24.94 -13.20
N ARG A 217 -9.67 -25.01 -13.98
CA ARG A 217 -8.54 -24.12 -13.76
C ARG A 217 -8.91 -22.73 -14.25
N LEU A 218 -8.47 -21.72 -13.52
CA LEU A 218 -8.63 -20.32 -13.88
C LEU A 218 -7.39 -19.91 -14.70
N PRO A 219 -7.54 -19.58 -16.00
CA PRO A 219 -6.42 -19.22 -16.87
C PRO A 219 -5.82 -17.84 -16.52
N TRP A 220 -6.57 -17.02 -15.81
CA TRP A 220 -6.15 -15.73 -15.28
C TRP A 220 -6.86 -15.46 -13.95
N ARG A 221 -6.38 -14.44 -13.26
CA ARG A 221 -6.93 -13.90 -12.01
C ARG A 221 -7.12 -12.40 -12.17
N GLY A 222 -7.90 -11.78 -11.33
CA GLY A 222 -8.10 -10.34 -11.42
C GLY A 222 -9.35 -9.86 -10.74
N THR A 223 -9.61 -8.58 -10.94
CA THR A 223 -10.80 -7.88 -10.47
C THR A 223 -11.44 -7.19 -11.66
N ILE A 224 -12.75 -7.33 -11.79
CA ILE A 224 -13.59 -6.61 -12.74
C ILE A 224 -14.49 -5.67 -11.93
N SER A 225 -14.63 -4.43 -12.37
CA SER A 225 -15.44 -3.40 -11.71
C SER A 225 -16.39 -2.75 -12.69
N ASP A 226 -17.66 -2.64 -12.30
CA ASP A 226 -18.75 -1.99 -13.02
C ASP A 226 -18.84 -2.31 -14.54
N PRO A 227 -18.70 -3.58 -14.98
CA PRO A 227 -18.82 -3.94 -16.39
C PRO A 227 -20.20 -3.58 -16.96
N SER A 228 -20.21 -3.05 -18.19
CA SER A 228 -21.44 -2.74 -18.93
C SER A 228 -21.51 -3.50 -20.25
N MET A 229 -22.66 -4.14 -20.52
CA MET A 229 -22.93 -4.81 -21.81
C MET A 229 -23.25 -3.83 -22.94
N GLU A 230 -23.39 -2.54 -22.64
CA GLU A 230 -23.39 -1.45 -23.63
C GLU A 230 -21.96 -1.00 -24.00
N TYR A 231 -20.96 -1.55 -23.30
CA TYR A 231 -19.52 -1.36 -23.55
C TYR A 231 -19.01 0.06 -23.33
N ASP A 232 -19.77 0.88 -22.62
CA ASP A 232 -19.52 2.29 -22.35
C ASP A 232 -18.78 2.56 -21.03
N GLN A 233 -18.67 1.55 -20.17
CA GLN A 233 -17.96 1.62 -18.89
C GLN A 233 -17.38 0.26 -18.49
N GLY A 234 -16.63 0.28 -17.39
CA GLY A 234 -16.05 -0.87 -16.73
C GLY A 234 -14.54 -0.79 -16.73
N ALA A 235 -13.94 -1.32 -15.68
CA ALA A 235 -12.50 -1.38 -15.50
C ALA A 235 -12.09 -2.75 -14.96
N ALA A 236 -10.89 -3.20 -15.31
CA ALA A 236 -10.37 -4.47 -14.82
C ALA A 236 -8.86 -4.44 -14.64
N VAL A 237 -8.40 -5.20 -13.65
CA VAL A 237 -7.00 -5.60 -13.53
C VAL A 237 -6.93 -7.12 -13.63
N LEU A 238 -6.09 -7.65 -14.51
CA LEU A 238 -5.94 -9.09 -14.67
C LEU A 238 -4.48 -9.53 -14.75
N LEU A 239 -4.24 -10.74 -14.24
CA LEU A 239 -2.97 -11.42 -14.25
C LEU A 239 -3.14 -12.79 -14.89
N VAL A 240 -2.41 -13.05 -15.97
CA VAL A 240 -2.42 -14.34 -16.67
C VAL A 240 -1.59 -15.37 -15.90
N GLU A 241 -1.97 -16.65 -15.95
CA GLU A 241 -1.19 -17.72 -15.32
C GLU A 241 0.14 -17.97 -16.05
N GLU A 242 1.25 -17.51 -15.47
CA GLU A 242 2.61 -17.74 -15.97
C GLU A 242 3.39 -18.69 -15.06
N LYS A 243 3.42 -19.99 -15.40
CA LYS A 243 3.97 -21.04 -14.53
C LYS A 243 5.48 -20.94 -14.31
N ASP A 244 6.21 -20.42 -15.29
CA ASP A 244 7.67 -20.41 -15.30
C ASP A 244 8.27 -19.06 -14.87
N ILE A 245 7.41 -18.08 -14.51
CA ILE A 245 7.82 -16.73 -14.12
C ILE A 245 7.57 -16.53 -12.62
N PRO A 246 8.60 -16.15 -11.82
CA PRO A 246 8.42 -15.77 -10.42
C PRO A 246 7.43 -14.60 -10.27
N LEU A 247 6.64 -14.57 -9.19
CA LEU A 247 5.59 -13.56 -8.97
C LEU A 247 6.08 -12.11 -9.17
N HIS A 248 7.23 -11.74 -8.59
CA HIS A 248 7.83 -10.40 -8.70
C HIS A 248 8.32 -10.02 -10.11
N LYS A 249 8.21 -10.90 -11.10
CA LYS A 249 8.54 -10.64 -12.50
C LYS A 249 7.33 -10.74 -13.42
N ARG A 250 6.15 -11.05 -12.86
CA ARG A 250 4.93 -11.11 -13.63
C ARG A 250 4.35 -9.73 -13.81
N GLN A 251 3.55 -9.61 -14.85
CA GLN A 251 2.87 -8.37 -15.19
C GLN A 251 1.36 -8.58 -15.12
N ALA A 252 0.68 -7.57 -14.59
CA ALA A 252 -0.77 -7.44 -14.67
C ALA A 252 -1.14 -6.45 -15.77
N ALA A 253 -2.25 -6.72 -16.45
CA ALA A 253 -2.86 -5.83 -17.41
C ALA A 253 -4.00 -5.07 -16.73
N VAL A 254 -4.00 -3.74 -16.84
CA VAL A 254 -5.06 -2.84 -16.40
C VAL A 254 -5.77 -2.33 -17.63
N THR A 255 -7.10 -2.26 -17.62
CA THR A 255 -7.88 -1.78 -18.76
C THR A 255 -9.18 -1.13 -18.31
N ASP A 256 -9.50 0.00 -18.92
CA ASP A 256 -10.79 0.69 -18.77
C ASP A 256 -11.60 0.60 -20.09
N ASN A 257 -11.23 -0.33 -20.98
CA ASN A 257 -11.95 -0.55 -22.23
C ASN A 257 -13.23 -1.36 -21.97
N GLY A 258 -14.38 -0.70 -21.99
CA GLY A 258 -15.68 -1.32 -21.66
C GLY A 258 -16.03 -2.55 -22.49
N SER A 259 -15.66 -2.60 -23.77
CA SER A 259 -15.88 -3.79 -24.62
C SER A 259 -15.07 -5.00 -24.13
N PHE A 260 -13.82 -4.77 -23.76
CA PHE A 260 -12.94 -5.82 -23.25
C PHE A 260 -13.40 -6.28 -21.86
N VAL A 261 -13.71 -5.33 -20.98
CA VAL A 261 -14.22 -5.60 -19.62
C VAL A 261 -15.52 -6.40 -19.66
N ALA A 262 -16.46 -6.06 -20.54
CA ALA A 262 -17.69 -6.86 -20.73
C ALA A 262 -17.41 -8.29 -21.23
N GLY A 263 -16.34 -8.48 -22.02
CA GLY A 263 -15.87 -9.79 -22.42
C GLY A 263 -15.34 -10.62 -21.25
N LEU A 264 -14.58 -9.99 -20.35
CA LEU A 264 -14.10 -10.60 -19.11
C LEU A 264 -15.27 -10.96 -18.18
N GLU A 265 -16.27 -10.09 -18.10
CA GLU A 265 -17.47 -10.33 -17.30
C GLU A 265 -18.26 -11.54 -17.79
N ARG A 266 -18.42 -11.69 -19.11
CA ARG A 266 -19.03 -12.91 -19.67
C ARG A 266 -18.27 -14.18 -19.26
N TYR A 267 -16.94 -14.12 -19.20
CA TYR A 267 -16.16 -15.25 -18.71
C TYR A 267 -16.42 -15.52 -17.24
N PHE A 268 -16.45 -14.47 -16.40
CA PHE A 268 -16.79 -14.58 -14.99
C PHE A 268 -18.16 -15.23 -14.81
N ASP A 269 -19.22 -14.66 -15.40
CA ASP A 269 -20.59 -15.12 -15.27
C ASP A 269 -20.80 -16.57 -15.72
N LEU A 270 -20.17 -16.98 -16.83
CA LEU A 270 -20.24 -18.36 -17.31
C LEU A 270 -19.58 -19.33 -16.32
N THR A 271 -18.41 -18.96 -15.82
CA THR A 271 -17.68 -19.80 -14.85
C THR A 271 -18.42 -19.85 -13.51
N TRP A 272 -18.90 -18.70 -13.05
CA TRP A 272 -19.73 -18.54 -11.86
C TRP A 272 -20.98 -19.41 -11.94
N THR A 273 -21.72 -19.35 -13.04
CA THR A 273 -23.02 -20.01 -13.17
C THR A 273 -22.91 -21.52 -13.43
N TYR A 274 -21.99 -21.93 -14.29
CA TYR A 274 -21.99 -23.30 -14.84
C TYR A 274 -20.78 -24.15 -14.44
N GLU A 275 -19.70 -23.53 -13.95
CA GLU A 275 -18.44 -24.22 -13.68
C GLU A 275 -17.91 -23.96 -12.25
N SER A 276 -18.81 -23.69 -11.30
CA SER A 276 -18.45 -23.45 -9.91
C SER A 276 -19.46 -24.03 -8.91
N THR A 277 -19.03 -24.11 -7.66
CA THR A 277 -19.81 -24.63 -6.53
C THR A 277 -19.89 -23.59 -5.41
N GLU A 278 -20.99 -23.56 -4.67
CA GLU A 278 -21.25 -22.56 -3.62
C GLU A 278 -20.60 -22.93 -2.28
N THR A 279 -20.48 -24.22 -1.97
CA THR A 279 -19.97 -24.70 -0.69
C THR A 279 -18.47 -24.88 -0.74
N TYR A 280 -17.77 -24.55 0.35
CA TYR A 280 -16.34 -24.83 0.44
C TYR A 280 -16.08 -26.33 0.30
N PRO A 281 -15.27 -26.78 -0.67
CA PRO A 281 -15.10 -28.21 -0.91
C PRO A 281 -14.34 -28.90 0.23
N GLY A 282 -15.03 -29.74 0.99
CA GLY A 282 -14.47 -30.49 2.12
C GLY A 282 -15.31 -30.49 3.40
N ASP A 283 -16.38 -29.68 3.45
CA ASP A 283 -17.27 -29.56 4.62
C ASP A 283 -18.45 -30.56 4.62
N LEU A 284 -18.18 -31.83 4.28
CA LEU A 284 -19.10 -32.96 4.47
C LEU A 284 -18.54 -33.99 5.46
#